data_AF-A0A974BLD7-F1
#
_entry.id   AF-A0A974BLD7-F1
#
_cell.length_a   1.000
_cell.length_b   1.000
_cell.length_c   1.000
_cell.angle_alpha   90.00
_cell.angle_beta   90.00
_cell.angle_gamma   90.00
#
_symmetry.space_group_name_H-M   'P 1'
#
loop_
_entity.id
_entity.type
_entity.pdbx_description
1 polymer ?
#
loop_
_entity_poly.entity_id
_entity_poly.type
_entity_poly.pdbx_seq_one_letter_code
_entity_poly.pdbx_strand_id
1 'polypeptide(L)'
;MKGTSKNIIGHKFGLLTVLREYRNEKGYLVYECICECGTIKTAYKSNIVSGRTKSCGCLEEKNRRKYRDISGRRFGRLIANRPTEHRSSGSIVWECSCDCGNTILVSGPNLTRGFTKSCGCYNLEKKDISNQRFGKLTSLYPDTSVENLPQKWICRCDCGNLCSVSISNLKNGHTQSCGCLQKIDYRTLIDGTCLEIIASTKVPVNNRSGIKGVSYHSRSNSWIAKLTFKGVDYYLGKYDNITDAAKARWEAEERLVRPFLENNFYLYDREKDKHK
;
A
#
# COMPACT_ATOMS: atom_id res chain seq x y z
N MET A 1 -22.30 38.06 51.23
CA MET A 1 -20.87 38.46 51.34
C MET A 1 -20.44 39.08 50.01
N LYS A 2 -20.15 40.38 50.01
CA LYS A 2 -19.81 41.17 48.82
C LYS A 2 -18.41 40.74 48.34
N GLY A 3 -18.33 40.04 47.22
CA GLY A 3 -17.06 39.76 46.55
C GLY A 3 -16.49 41.07 46.03
N THR A 4 -15.37 41.51 46.61
CA THR A 4 -14.61 42.68 46.19
C THR A 4 -14.20 42.53 44.73
N SER A 5 -14.88 43.28 43.84
CA SER A 5 -14.43 43.47 42.46
C SER A 5 -13.09 44.22 42.53
N LYS A 6 -11.98 43.49 42.43
CA LYS A 6 -10.69 44.12 42.13
C LYS A 6 -10.84 44.80 40.79
N ASN A 7 -10.86 46.13 40.80
CA ASN A 7 -10.87 46.95 39.60
C ASN A 7 -9.54 46.70 38.87
N ILE A 8 -9.60 45.91 37.79
CA ILE A 8 -8.44 45.57 36.96
C ILE A 8 -8.38 46.41 35.67
N ILE A 9 -9.13 47.51 35.62
CA ILE A 9 -8.98 48.53 34.58
C ILE A 9 -7.57 49.12 34.70
N GLY A 10 -6.92 49.36 33.57
CA GLY A 10 -5.53 49.81 33.49
C GLY A 10 -4.49 48.70 33.73
N HIS A 11 -4.88 47.50 34.16
CA HIS A 11 -3.93 46.40 34.32
C HIS A 11 -3.57 45.77 32.97
N LYS A 12 -2.32 45.35 32.87
CA LYS A 12 -1.73 44.75 31.68
C LYS A 12 -1.68 43.24 31.79
N PHE A 13 -2.16 42.54 30.76
CA PHE A 13 -2.17 41.10 30.62
C PHE A 13 -1.50 40.72 29.30
N GLY A 14 -0.23 40.34 29.35
CA GLY A 14 0.60 40.20 28.15
C GLY A 14 0.83 41.56 27.48
N LEU A 15 0.40 41.72 26.24
CA LEU A 15 0.46 42.96 25.45
C LEU A 15 -0.87 43.74 25.49
N LEU A 16 -1.86 43.30 26.26
CA LEU A 16 -3.19 43.91 26.34
C LEU A 16 -3.36 44.69 27.64
N THR A 17 -3.78 45.95 27.55
CA THR A 17 -4.16 46.76 28.71
C THR A 17 -5.68 46.94 28.73
N VAL A 18 -6.33 46.61 29.85
CA VAL A 18 -7.79 46.70 29.98
C VAL A 18 -8.23 48.16 30.03
N LEU A 19 -9.08 48.57 29.10
CA LEU A 19 -9.68 49.92 29.04
C LEU A 19 -10.99 49.99 29.81
N ARG A 20 -11.88 49.02 29.59
CA ARG A 20 -13.19 48.96 30.25
C ARG A 20 -13.73 47.54 30.32
N GLU A 21 -14.65 47.34 31.25
CA GLU A 21 -15.42 46.12 31.39
C GLU A 21 -16.91 46.34 31.11
N TYR A 22 -17.54 45.37 30.44
CA TYR A 22 -18.98 45.38 30.18
C TYR A 22 -19.50 43.96 30.00
N ARG A 23 -20.83 43.79 30.07
CA ARG A 23 -21.48 42.52 29.70
C ARG A 23 -21.89 42.59 28.24
N ASN A 24 -21.55 41.56 27.47
CA ASN A 24 -22.02 41.45 26.09
C ASN A 24 -23.51 41.09 26.02
N GLU A 25 -24.08 41.03 24.82
CA GLU A 25 -25.48 40.67 24.56
C GLU A 25 -25.91 39.32 25.16
N LYS A 26 -24.95 38.40 25.34
CA LYS A 26 -25.15 37.08 25.96
C LYS A 26 -24.91 37.06 27.48
N GLY A 27 -24.72 38.23 28.09
CA GLY A 27 -24.51 38.39 29.54
C GLY A 27 -23.09 38.07 30.04
N TYR A 28 -22.16 37.67 29.18
CA TYR A 28 -20.78 37.36 29.58
C TYR A 28 -19.98 38.63 29.85
N LEU A 29 -19.13 38.59 30.87
CA LEU A 29 -18.23 39.68 31.23
C LEU A 29 -17.03 39.72 30.25
N VAL A 30 -16.93 40.81 29.51
CA VAL A 30 -15.94 41.04 28.45
C VAL A 30 -15.12 42.28 28.79
N TYR A 31 -13.84 42.24 28.43
CA TYR A 31 -12.93 43.37 28.50
C TYR A 31 -12.66 43.89 27.10
N GLU A 32 -12.72 45.21 26.97
CA GLU A 32 -12.14 45.93 25.85
C GLU A 32 -10.72 46.32 26.25
N CYS A 33 -9.75 45.85 25.47
CA CYS A 33 -8.34 46.05 25.76
C CYS A 33 -7.65 46.73 24.59
N ILE A 34 -6.73 47.66 24.88
CA ILE A 34 -5.80 48.17 23.88
C ILE A 34 -4.54 47.29 23.86
N CYS A 35 -4.14 46.85 22.68
CA CYS A 35 -2.88 46.14 22.50
C CYS A 35 -1.72 47.12 22.32
N GLU A 36 -0.49 46.74 22.68
CA GLU A 36 0.70 47.55 22.41
C GLU A 36 0.89 47.95 20.94
N CYS A 37 0.33 47.18 19.99
CA CYS A 37 0.34 47.55 18.56
C CYS A 37 -0.75 48.59 18.18
N GLY A 38 -1.44 49.17 19.15
CA GLY A 38 -2.52 50.15 18.96
C GLY A 38 -3.90 49.58 18.65
N THR A 39 -4.01 48.28 18.39
CA THR A 39 -5.29 47.63 18.06
C THR A 39 -6.13 47.40 19.30
N ILE A 40 -7.40 47.81 19.27
CA ILE A 40 -8.39 47.49 20.30
C ILE A 40 -8.93 46.08 20.07
N LYS A 41 -8.96 45.26 21.11
CA LYS A 41 -9.51 43.89 21.09
C LYS A 41 -10.50 43.68 22.22
N THR A 42 -11.62 43.07 21.89
CA THR A 42 -12.58 42.54 22.87
C THR A 42 -12.24 41.08 23.20
N ALA A 43 -12.20 40.74 24.48
CA ALA A 43 -11.90 39.39 24.94
C ALA A 43 -12.65 39.08 26.24
N TYR A 44 -13.10 37.83 26.39
CA TYR A 44 -13.74 37.38 27.64
C TYR A 44 -12.80 37.54 28.82
N LYS A 45 -13.33 38.03 29.96
CA LYS A 45 -12.58 38.16 31.21
C LYS A 45 -11.84 36.87 31.58
N SER A 46 -12.50 35.72 31.44
CA SER A 46 -11.92 34.41 31.73
C SER A 46 -10.65 34.12 30.92
N ASN A 47 -10.59 34.53 29.66
CA ASN A 47 -9.43 34.28 28.78
C ASN A 47 -8.27 35.26 29.05
N ILE A 48 -8.57 36.50 29.45
CA ILE A 48 -7.56 37.49 29.85
C ILE A 48 -6.93 37.09 31.19
N VAL A 49 -7.75 36.79 32.19
CA VAL A 49 -7.28 36.43 33.54
C VAL A 49 -6.54 35.09 33.55
N SER A 50 -6.98 34.10 32.77
CA SER A 50 -6.26 32.83 32.63
C SER A 50 -5.01 32.89 31.75
N GLY A 51 -4.72 34.03 31.12
CA GLY A 51 -3.58 34.21 30.24
C GLY A 51 -3.69 33.49 28.88
N ARG A 52 -4.88 33.01 28.49
CA ARG A 52 -5.13 32.46 27.15
C ARG A 52 -5.08 33.51 26.06
N THR A 53 -5.50 34.74 26.36
CA THR A 53 -5.42 35.87 25.44
C THR A 53 -4.36 36.85 25.92
N LYS A 54 -3.22 36.90 25.22
CA LYS A 54 -2.07 37.75 25.58
C LYS A 54 -1.86 38.92 24.63
N SER A 55 -2.52 38.95 23.48
CA SER A 55 -2.35 39.99 22.46
C SER A 55 -3.60 40.14 21.61
N CYS A 56 -3.62 41.16 20.73
CA CYS A 56 -4.70 41.26 19.74
C CYS A 56 -4.71 40.10 18.71
N GLY A 57 -3.64 39.30 18.67
CA GLY A 57 -3.28 38.34 17.63
C GLY A 57 -1.92 38.67 17.00
N CYS A 58 -1.38 39.88 17.26
CA CYS A 58 -0.11 40.34 16.72
C CYS A 58 1.10 39.56 17.24
N LEU A 59 1.05 39.06 18.47
CA LEU A 59 2.12 38.24 19.04
C LEU A 59 2.18 36.88 18.34
N GLU A 60 1.03 36.26 18.15
CA GLU A 60 0.87 34.99 17.42
C GLU A 60 1.28 35.15 15.95
N GLU A 61 0.93 36.27 15.31
CA GLU A 61 1.34 36.58 13.94
C GLU A 61 2.87 36.73 13.81
N LYS A 62 3.51 37.48 14.72
CA LYS A 62 4.98 37.58 14.77
C LYS A 62 5.63 36.22 14.97
N ASN A 63 5.06 35.37 15.82
CA ASN A 63 5.59 34.03 16.08
C ASN A 63 5.38 33.06 14.92
N ARG A 64 4.26 33.14 14.18
CA ARG A 64 4.02 32.33 12.97
C ARG A 64 4.99 32.64 11.84
N ARG A 65 5.51 33.86 11.78
CA ARG A 65 6.52 34.27 10.80
C ARG A 65 7.92 33.77 11.14
N LYS A 66 8.19 33.43 12.40
CA LYS A 66 9.48 32.85 12.79
C LYS A 66 9.63 31.47 12.17
N TYR A 67 10.83 31.18 11.70
CA TYR A 67 11.22 29.86 11.27
C TYR A 67 12.61 29.56 11.81
N ARG A 68 12.93 28.28 11.93
CA ARG A 68 14.28 27.84 12.24
C ARG A 68 15.09 27.89 10.96
N ASP A 69 16.19 28.64 10.99
CA ASP A 69 17.16 28.62 9.89
C ASP A 69 17.81 27.24 9.82
N ILE A 70 17.75 26.63 8.64
CA ILE A 70 18.36 25.34 8.31
C ILE A 70 19.26 25.46 7.06
N SER A 71 19.65 26.68 6.68
CA SER A 71 20.56 26.94 5.56
C SER A 71 21.86 26.14 5.71
N GLY A 72 22.34 25.57 4.61
CA GLY A 72 23.52 24.71 4.54
C GLY A 72 23.35 23.31 5.13
N ARG A 73 22.21 22.98 5.75
CA ARG A 73 22.01 21.65 6.35
C ARG A 73 21.62 20.61 5.30
N ARG A 74 22.18 19.41 5.48
CA ARG A 74 21.90 18.24 4.64
C ARG A 74 20.79 17.36 5.22
N PHE A 75 19.88 16.91 4.35
CA PHE A 75 18.75 16.04 4.62
C PHE A 75 18.72 14.91 3.57
N GLY A 76 19.44 13.81 3.84
CA GLY A 76 19.67 12.77 2.84
C GLY A 76 20.52 13.32 1.68
N ARG A 77 19.97 13.27 0.46
CA ARG A 77 20.59 13.81 -0.76
C ARG A 77 20.28 15.28 -1.03
N LEU A 78 19.60 15.97 -0.11
CA LEU A 78 19.22 17.38 -0.28
C LEU A 78 20.03 18.27 0.64
N ILE A 79 20.48 19.41 0.13
CA ILE A 79 21.07 20.51 0.91
C ILE A 79 20.10 21.68 0.86
N ALA A 80 19.66 22.16 2.02
CA ALA A 80 18.79 23.34 2.10
C ALA A 80 19.63 24.61 1.89
N ASN A 81 19.45 25.30 0.76
CA ASN A 81 20.30 26.44 0.41
C ASN A 81 19.79 27.73 1.04
N ARG A 82 18.50 28.05 0.82
CA ARG A 82 17.88 29.29 1.32
C ARG A 82 16.38 29.12 1.54
N PRO A 83 15.79 29.90 2.46
CA PRO A 83 14.34 30.01 2.57
C PRO A 83 13.77 30.78 1.38
N THR A 84 12.58 30.41 0.95
CA THR A 84 11.83 31.12 -0.10
C THR A 84 10.77 32.02 0.53
N GLU A 85 10.12 32.87 -0.25
CA GLU A 85 8.99 33.68 0.22
C GLU A 85 7.72 32.85 0.46
N HIS A 86 7.66 31.66 -0.14
CA HIS A 86 6.50 30.79 -0.10
C HIS A 86 6.40 30.03 1.24
N ARG A 87 5.16 29.89 1.72
CA ARG A 87 4.84 29.04 2.87
C ARG A 87 3.85 27.96 2.47
N SER A 88 4.07 26.75 2.99
CA SER A 88 3.20 25.61 2.85
C SER A 88 2.69 25.21 4.24
N SER A 89 1.38 25.22 4.44
CA SER A 89 0.74 24.93 5.74
C SER A 89 1.34 25.73 6.91
N GLY A 90 1.63 27.02 6.67
CA GLY A 90 2.23 27.92 7.66
C GLY A 90 3.75 27.75 7.87
N SER A 91 4.39 26.77 7.24
CA SER A 91 5.84 26.54 7.32
C SER A 91 6.58 27.14 6.14
N ILE A 92 7.77 27.69 6.38
CA ILE A 92 8.65 28.20 5.32
C ILE A 92 9.07 27.07 4.36
N VAL A 93 9.06 27.37 3.06
CA VAL A 93 9.53 26.47 2.01
C VAL A 93 10.98 26.82 1.66
N TRP A 94 11.81 25.80 1.55
CA TRP A 94 13.24 25.89 1.29
C TRP A 94 13.55 25.47 -0.13
N GLU A 95 14.41 26.25 -0.79
CA GLU A 95 15.06 25.81 -2.02
C GLU A 95 16.21 24.88 -1.67
N CYS A 96 16.17 23.66 -2.20
CA CYS A 96 17.12 22.61 -1.89
C CYS A 96 17.82 22.11 -3.15
N SER A 97 19.14 22.00 -3.13
CA SER A 97 19.90 21.31 -4.18
C SER A 97 20.01 19.83 -3.84
N CYS A 98 19.80 18.98 -4.84
CA CYS A 98 19.98 17.54 -4.72
C CYS A 98 21.35 17.11 -5.24
N ASP A 99 21.93 16.03 -4.68
CA ASP A 99 23.20 15.46 -5.15
C ASP A 99 23.18 15.08 -6.65
N CYS A 100 22.01 14.88 -7.26
CA CYS A 100 21.87 14.66 -8.71
C CYS A 100 21.88 15.93 -9.56
N GLY A 101 22.09 17.11 -8.96
CA GLY A 101 22.12 18.41 -9.64
C GLY A 101 20.77 19.12 -9.74
N ASN A 102 19.65 18.47 -9.42
CA ASN A 102 18.32 19.08 -9.49
C ASN A 102 18.02 19.93 -8.25
N THR A 103 17.27 21.00 -8.45
CA THR A 103 16.77 21.86 -7.36
C THR A 103 15.27 21.63 -7.15
N ILE A 104 14.85 21.56 -5.88
CA ILE A 104 13.44 21.37 -5.51
C ILE A 104 13.02 22.29 -4.37
N LEU A 105 11.72 22.50 -4.22
CA LEU A 105 11.13 23.25 -3.13
C LEU A 105 10.51 22.30 -2.10
N VAL A 106 10.95 22.39 -0.85
CA VAL A 106 10.50 21.50 0.24
C VAL A 106 10.18 22.28 1.50
N SER A 107 9.09 21.95 2.17
CA SER A 107 8.76 22.57 3.46
C SER A 107 9.77 22.17 4.54
N GLY A 108 10.10 23.09 5.45
CA GLY A 108 10.99 22.83 6.59
C GLY A 108 10.62 21.57 7.41
N PRO A 109 9.33 21.33 7.73
CA PRO A 109 8.90 20.10 8.39
C PRO A 109 9.20 18.82 7.62
N ASN A 110 9.05 18.82 6.30
CA ASN A 110 9.30 17.63 5.48
C ASN A 110 10.81 17.28 5.42
N LEU A 111 11.68 18.30 5.40
CA LEU A 111 13.13 18.11 5.50
C LEU A 111 13.51 17.57 6.89
N THR A 112 13.09 18.26 7.94
CA THR A 112 13.48 17.94 9.32
C THR A 112 12.94 16.61 9.84
N ARG A 113 11.73 16.21 9.43
CA ARG A 113 11.14 14.90 9.75
C ARG A 113 11.65 13.78 8.82
N GLY A 114 12.37 14.12 7.76
CA GLY A 114 12.92 13.16 6.81
C GLY A 114 11.90 12.55 5.86
N PHE A 115 10.77 13.20 5.62
CA PHE A 115 9.79 12.79 4.60
C PHE A 115 10.30 13.03 3.18
N THR A 116 11.16 14.02 3.00
CA THR A 116 11.79 14.32 1.69
C THR A 116 13.30 14.24 1.83
N LYS A 117 13.91 13.25 1.16
CA LYS A 117 15.36 12.96 1.23
C LYS A 117 16.08 13.10 -0.12
N SER A 118 15.35 13.33 -1.20
CA SER A 118 15.87 13.55 -2.56
C SER A 118 14.81 14.26 -3.40
N CYS A 119 15.18 14.72 -4.60
CA CYS A 119 14.24 15.23 -5.59
C CYS A 119 13.38 14.15 -6.27
N GLY A 120 13.43 12.91 -5.79
CA GLY A 120 12.81 11.75 -6.43
C GLY A 120 13.81 10.89 -7.22
N CYS A 121 15.01 11.40 -7.52
CA CYS A 121 16.04 10.68 -8.25
C CYS A 121 16.42 9.34 -7.59
N TYR A 122 16.47 9.30 -6.26
CA TYR A 122 16.77 8.08 -5.52
C TYR A 122 15.76 6.95 -5.77
N ASN A 123 14.47 7.31 -5.90
CA ASN A 123 13.43 6.32 -6.20
C ASN A 123 13.47 5.89 -7.67
N LEU A 124 13.88 6.79 -8.58
CA LEU A 124 14.08 6.47 -9.99
C LEU A 124 15.25 5.51 -10.16
N GLU A 125 16.41 5.78 -9.54
CA GLU A 125 17.58 4.89 -9.54
C GLU A 125 17.25 3.49 -8.98
N LYS A 126 16.48 3.41 -7.89
CA LYS A 126 16.04 2.11 -7.34
C LYS A 126 15.12 1.30 -8.25
N LYS A 127 14.42 1.99 -9.14
CA LYS A 127 13.48 1.40 -10.11
C LYS A 127 14.16 1.13 -11.45
N ASP A 128 15.31 1.72 -11.69
CA ASP A 128 16.14 1.43 -12.84
C ASP A 128 16.72 0.03 -12.70
N ILE A 129 16.33 -0.82 -13.63
CA ILE A 129 16.84 -2.19 -13.75
C ILE A 129 17.53 -2.39 -15.10
N SER A 130 17.93 -1.33 -15.80
CA SER A 130 18.57 -1.43 -17.12
C SER A 130 19.76 -2.41 -17.08
N ASN A 131 19.82 -3.30 -18.07
CA ASN A 131 20.84 -4.34 -18.23
C ASN A 131 20.95 -5.38 -17.11
N GLN A 132 20.00 -5.42 -16.17
CA GLN A 132 19.95 -6.47 -15.16
C GLN A 132 19.40 -7.77 -15.75
N ARG A 133 19.90 -8.91 -15.26
CA ARG A 133 19.48 -10.24 -15.72
C ARG A 133 18.56 -10.92 -14.70
N PHE A 134 17.45 -11.46 -15.19
CA PHE A 134 16.44 -12.20 -14.45
C PHE A 134 16.16 -13.54 -15.16
N GLY A 135 16.85 -14.60 -14.74
CA GLY A 135 16.82 -15.87 -15.46
C GLY A 135 17.35 -15.72 -16.90
N LYS A 136 16.50 -15.99 -17.89
CA LYS A 136 16.80 -15.81 -19.33
C LYS A 136 16.45 -14.43 -19.87
N LEU A 137 16.03 -13.49 -19.03
CA LEU A 137 15.62 -12.15 -19.45
C LEU A 137 16.69 -11.12 -19.07
N THR A 138 17.04 -10.23 -20.00
CA THR A 138 17.84 -9.03 -19.74
C THR A 138 16.95 -7.81 -19.94
N SER A 139 16.77 -6.98 -18.92
CA SER A 139 15.97 -5.75 -19.00
C SER A 139 16.68 -4.70 -19.84
N LEU A 140 15.94 -4.06 -20.75
CA LEU A 140 16.48 -3.07 -21.68
C LEU A 140 16.05 -1.65 -21.30
N TYR A 141 14.75 -1.38 -21.38
CA TYR A 141 14.19 -0.05 -21.13
C TYR A 141 12.76 -0.14 -20.57
N PRO A 142 12.29 0.92 -19.87
CA PRO A 142 10.91 1.00 -19.40
C PRO A 142 9.92 0.89 -20.57
N ASP A 143 8.86 0.11 -20.37
CA ASP A 143 7.77 0.01 -21.34
C ASP A 143 6.83 1.21 -21.20
N THR A 144 6.85 2.10 -22.19
CA THR A 144 6.05 3.33 -22.23
C THR A 144 4.68 3.14 -22.89
N SER A 145 4.36 1.93 -23.35
CA SER A 145 3.08 1.66 -24.04
C SER A 145 1.86 1.65 -23.11
N VAL A 146 2.08 1.65 -21.80
CA VAL A 146 1.02 1.50 -20.81
C VAL A 146 1.02 2.68 -19.84
N GLU A 147 0.09 3.61 -20.05
CA GLU A 147 -0.15 4.68 -19.09
C GLU A 147 -0.74 4.13 -17.78
N ASN A 148 -0.26 4.61 -16.63
CA ASN A 148 -0.84 4.39 -15.30
C ASN A 148 -0.78 2.97 -14.67
N LEU A 149 0.02 2.03 -15.20
CA LEU A 149 0.17 0.67 -14.64
C LEU A 149 1.56 0.46 -13.98
N PRO A 150 1.75 -0.57 -13.10
CA PRO A 150 3.03 -0.79 -12.44
C PRO A 150 4.15 -0.88 -13.48
N GLN A 151 5.21 -0.10 -13.25
CA GLN A 151 6.32 0.10 -14.19
C GLN A 151 6.80 -1.23 -14.79
N LYS A 152 6.45 -1.46 -16.06
CA LYS A 152 6.90 -2.62 -16.83
C LYS A 152 8.17 -2.27 -17.58
N TRP A 153 8.93 -3.30 -17.93
CA TRP A 153 10.18 -3.21 -18.65
C TRP A 153 10.15 -4.13 -19.86
N ILE A 154 10.61 -3.60 -20.99
CA ILE A 154 10.93 -4.42 -22.16
C ILE A 154 12.21 -5.18 -21.84
N CYS A 155 12.13 -6.50 -21.95
CA CYS A 155 13.24 -7.41 -21.70
C CYS A 155 13.55 -8.22 -22.96
N ARG A 156 14.83 -8.45 -23.23
CA ARG A 156 15.29 -9.41 -24.25
C ARG A 156 15.49 -10.77 -23.60
N CYS A 157 14.85 -11.79 -24.15
CA CYS A 157 15.08 -13.16 -23.75
C CYS A 157 16.29 -13.75 -24.48
N ASP A 158 16.96 -14.73 -23.86
CA ASP A 158 18.04 -15.51 -24.49
C ASP A 158 17.62 -16.17 -25.82
N CYS A 159 16.33 -16.45 -26.01
CA CYS A 159 15.80 -16.97 -27.28
C CYS A 159 15.61 -15.89 -28.37
N GLY A 160 16.01 -14.64 -28.10
CA GLY A 160 15.92 -13.50 -29.03
C GLY A 160 14.65 -12.67 -28.94
N ASN A 161 13.57 -13.20 -28.37
CA ASN A 161 12.28 -12.50 -28.30
C ASN A 161 12.27 -11.39 -27.25
N LEU A 162 11.52 -10.33 -27.52
CA LEU A 162 11.24 -9.26 -26.57
C LEU A 162 9.92 -9.54 -25.84
N CYS A 163 9.84 -9.18 -24.56
CA CYS A 163 8.61 -9.25 -23.78
C CYS A 163 8.51 -8.10 -22.77
N SER A 164 7.28 -7.67 -22.48
CA SER A 164 6.98 -6.67 -21.46
C SER A 164 6.64 -7.34 -20.13
N VAL A 165 7.43 -7.06 -19.09
CA VAL A 165 7.32 -7.71 -17.77
C VAL A 165 7.35 -6.67 -16.66
N SER A 166 6.56 -6.86 -15.60
CA SER A 166 6.61 -5.98 -14.42
C SER A 166 7.89 -6.18 -13.62
N ILE A 167 8.42 -5.10 -13.03
CA ILE A 167 9.61 -5.16 -12.14
C ILE A 167 9.41 -6.18 -11.01
N SER A 168 8.21 -6.25 -10.44
CA SER A 168 7.90 -7.17 -9.35
C SER A 168 8.05 -8.63 -9.76
N ASN A 169 7.58 -9.01 -10.95
CA ASN A 169 7.68 -10.39 -11.44
C ASN A 169 9.12 -10.78 -11.78
N LEU A 170 9.91 -9.82 -12.29
CA LEU A 170 11.34 -10.01 -12.53
C LEU A 170 12.08 -10.25 -11.20
N LYS A 171 11.89 -9.36 -10.20
CA LYS A 171 12.56 -9.45 -8.89
C LYS A 171 12.16 -10.68 -8.07
N ASN A 172 10.89 -11.08 -8.12
CA ASN A 172 10.39 -12.26 -7.40
C ASN A 172 10.61 -13.57 -8.17
N GLY A 173 11.15 -13.52 -9.40
CA GLY A 173 11.40 -14.69 -10.22
C GLY A 173 10.16 -15.37 -10.78
N HIS A 174 8.99 -14.71 -10.79
CA HIS A 174 7.76 -15.23 -11.41
C HIS A 174 7.82 -15.24 -12.93
N THR A 175 8.67 -14.41 -13.54
CA THR A 175 8.89 -14.38 -14.99
C THR A 175 10.37 -14.46 -15.28
N GLN A 176 10.81 -15.62 -15.80
CA GLN A 176 12.23 -15.92 -16.05
C GLN A 176 12.54 -16.12 -17.54
N SER A 177 11.53 -16.03 -18.41
CA SER A 177 11.67 -16.07 -19.87
C SER A 177 10.47 -15.38 -20.53
N CYS A 178 10.52 -15.20 -21.84
CA CYS A 178 9.38 -14.69 -22.62
C CYS A 178 8.23 -15.71 -22.79
N GLY A 179 8.27 -16.84 -22.06
CA GLY A 179 7.37 -17.97 -22.25
C GLY A 179 8.01 -19.15 -22.98
N CYS A 180 9.21 -19.00 -23.54
CA CYS A 180 9.94 -20.09 -24.19
C CYS A 180 10.43 -21.19 -23.23
N LEU A 181 10.34 -20.97 -21.91
CA LEU A 181 10.55 -22.00 -20.89
C LEU A 181 9.27 -22.73 -20.48
N GLN A 182 8.11 -22.37 -21.01
CA GLN A 182 6.89 -23.15 -20.79
C GLN A 182 7.17 -24.56 -21.31
N LYS A 183 7.23 -25.54 -20.40
CA LYS A 183 7.29 -26.96 -20.79
C LYS A 183 6.09 -27.20 -21.69
N ILE A 184 6.31 -27.78 -22.87
CA ILE A 184 5.22 -28.31 -23.68
C ILE A 184 4.43 -29.24 -22.75
N ASP A 185 3.17 -28.91 -22.47
CA ASP A 185 2.32 -29.74 -21.62
C ASP A 185 1.99 -30.99 -22.43
N TYR A 186 2.75 -32.05 -22.19
CA TYR A 186 2.59 -33.35 -22.87
C TYR A 186 1.40 -34.13 -22.31
N ARG A 187 0.61 -33.57 -21.39
CA ARG A 187 -0.55 -34.25 -20.80
C ARG A 187 -1.63 -34.48 -21.83
N THR A 188 -2.14 -35.70 -21.87
CA THR A 188 -3.24 -36.09 -22.73
C THR A 188 -4.56 -35.55 -22.16
N LEU A 189 -5.13 -34.54 -22.83
CA LEU A 189 -6.43 -33.94 -22.49
C LEU A 189 -7.53 -34.56 -23.35
N ILE A 190 -8.50 -35.22 -22.72
CA ILE A 190 -9.68 -35.78 -23.39
C ILE A 190 -10.93 -35.22 -22.71
N ASP A 191 -11.81 -34.58 -23.48
CA ASP A 191 -13.03 -33.92 -23.00
C ASP A 191 -12.78 -32.97 -21.81
N GLY A 192 -11.68 -32.21 -21.82
CA GLY A 192 -11.33 -31.30 -20.73
C GLY A 192 -10.86 -32.00 -19.45
N THR A 193 -10.54 -33.29 -19.50
CA THR A 193 -9.97 -34.07 -18.39
C THR A 193 -8.55 -34.52 -18.74
N CYS A 194 -7.59 -34.22 -17.86
CA CYS A 194 -6.22 -34.70 -17.99
C CYS A 194 -6.14 -36.15 -17.49
N LEU A 195 -5.81 -37.08 -18.39
CA LEU A 195 -5.76 -38.52 -18.09
C LEU A 195 -4.78 -38.84 -16.96
N GLU A 196 -3.61 -38.23 -16.97
CA GLU A 196 -2.55 -38.49 -15.99
C GLU A 196 -2.95 -38.04 -14.60
N ILE A 197 -3.68 -36.93 -14.48
CA ILE A 197 -4.13 -36.38 -13.19
C ILE A 197 -5.30 -37.19 -12.64
N ILE A 198 -6.28 -37.53 -13.48
CA ILE A 198 -7.49 -38.25 -13.05
C ILE A 198 -7.20 -39.72 -12.75
N ALA A 199 -6.23 -40.36 -13.43
CA ALA A 199 -5.77 -41.72 -13.15
C ALA A 199 -4.76 -41.80 -12.00
N SER A 200 -4.11 -40.70 -11.62
CA SER A 200 -3.08 -40.71 -10.58
C SER A 200 -3.68 -41.02 -9.20
N THR A 201 -3.03 -41.88 -8.43
CA THR A 201 -3.33 -42.08 -7.00
C THR A 201 -2.67 -41.04 -6.09
N LYS A 202 -1.75 -40.21 -6.63
CA LYS A 202 -0.96 -39.25 -5.85
C LYS A 202 -1.82 -38.11 -5.32
N VAL A 203 -1.87 -37.96 -4.00
CA VAL A 203 -2.57 -36.87 -3.32
C VAL A 203 -1.72 -35.58 -3.35
N PRO A 204 -2.29 -34.40 -3.68
CA PRO A 204 -1.56 -33.13 -3.65
C PRO A 204 -1.05 -32.77 -2.25
N VAL A 205 0.13 -32.14 -2.17
CA VAL A 205 0.77 -31.73 -0.90
C VAL A 205 -0.09 -30.80 -0.02
N ASN A 206 -1.00 -30.04 -0.61
CA ASN A 206 -1.91 -29.16 0.11
C ASN A 206 -3.23 -29.83 0.53
N ASN A 207 -3.38 -31.13 0.26
CA ASN A 207 -4.54 -31.90 0.71
C ASN A 207 -4.35 -32.29 2.18
N ARG A 208 -5.32 -31.92 3.02
CA ARG A 208 -5.29 -32.18 4.47
C ARG A 208 -6.12 -33.38 4.91
N SER A 209 -6.98 -33.91 4.04
CA SER A 209 -7.89 -35.03 4.35
C SER A 209 -7.26 -36.39 4.04
N GLY A 210 -6.18 -36.42 3.27
CA GLY A 210 -5.61 -37.64 2.69
C GLY A 210 -6.41 -38.21 1.51
N ILE A 211 -7.56 -37.63 1.17
CA ILE A 211 -8.48 -38.14 0.15
C ILE A 211 -8.76 -37.05 -0.88
N LYS A 212 -8.58 -37.35 -2.16
CA LYS A 212 -8.83 -36.40 -3.25
C LYS A 212 -10.30 -35.98 -3.27
N GLY A 213 -10.55 -34.68 -3.45
CA GLY A 213 -11.92 -34.15 -3.54
C GLY A 213 -12.73 -34.18 -2.24
N VAL A 214 -12.15 -34.64 -1.12
CA VAL A 214 -12.77 -34.60 0.20
C VAL A 214 -12.07 -33.54 1.05
N SER A 215 -12.84 -32.63 1.65
CA SER A 215 -12.27 -31.53 2.45
C SER A 215 -13.14 -31.21 3.66
N TYR A 216 -12.51 -30.77 4.75
CA TYR A 216 -13.21 -30.38 5.96
C TYR A 216 -13.67 -28.92 5.89
N HIS A 217 -14.94 -28.68 6.16
CA HIS A 217 -15.55 -27.36 6.20
C HIS A 217 -15.82 -26.93 7.65
N SER A 218 -14.91 -26.11 8.19
CA SER A 218 -14.87 -25.75 9.62
C SER A 218 -16.12 -25.02 10.11
N ARG A 219 -16.71 -24.13 9.28
CA ARG A 219 -17.89 -23.33 9.68
C ARG A 219 -19.14 -24.18 9.95
N SER A 220 -19.27 -25.30 9.27
CA SER A 220 -20.43 -26.18 9.41
C SER A 220 -20.08 -27.53 10.00
N ASN A 221 -18.87 -27.65 10.55
CA ASN A 221 -18.34 -28.85 11.20
C ASN A 221 -18.61 -30.13 10.40
N SER A 222 -18.27 -30.13 9.11
CA SER A 222 -18.69 -31.20 8.19
C SER A 222 -17.67 -31.46 7.10
N TRP A 223 -17.70 -32.66 6.54
CA TRP A 223 -16.91 -33.07 5.39
C TRP A 223 -17.67 -32.85 4.08
N ILE A 224 -17.01 -32.23 3.10
CA ILE A 224 -17.57 -31.98 1.78
C ILE A 224 -16.83 -32.85 0.77
N ALA A 225 -17.61 -33.59 -0.04
CA ALA A 225 -17.11 -34.36 -1.17
C ALA A 225 -17.47 -33.68 -2.50
N LYS A 226 -16.49 -33.54 -3.39
CA LYS A 226 -16.64 -32.96 -4.74
C LYS A 226 -15.87 -33.77 -5.76
N LEU A 227 -16.29 -33.74 -7.02
CA LEU A 227 -15.57 -34.29 -8.17
C LEU A 227 -15.64 -33.35 -9.37
N THR A 228 -14.48 -32.90 -9.86
CA THR A 228 -14.40 -32.23 -11.15
C THR A 228 -14.09 -33.26 -12.23
N PHE A 229 -14.95 -33.36 -13.23
CA PHE A 229 -14.78 -34.29 -14.35
C PHE A 229 -15.39 -33.68 -15.62
N LYS A 230 -14.66 -33.77 -16.74
CA LYS A 230 -15.03 -33.15 -18.03
C LYS A 230 -15.42 -31.67 -17.95
N GLY A 231 -14.68 -30.90 -17.16
CA GLY A 231 -14.94 -29.48 -16.93
C GLY A 231 -16.17 -29.16 -16.08
N VAL A 232 -16.82 -30.16 -15.49
CA VAL A 232 -18.00 -30.01 -14.63
C VAL A 232 -17.64 -30.35 -13.18
N ASP A 233 -18.07 -29.48 -12.26
CA ASP A 233 -17.92 -29.68 -10.82
C ASP A 233 -19.16 -30.36 -10.22
N TYR A 234 -19.03 -31.65 -9.90
CA TYR A 234 -20.03 -32.43 -9.19
C TYR A 234 -19.89 -32.23 -7.68
N TYR A 235 -20.91 -31.63 -7.05
CA TYR A 235 -21.06 -31.64 -5.60
C TYR A 235 -21.71 -32.95 -5.17
N LEU A 236 -20.99 -33.75 -4.39
CA LEU A 236 -21.43 -35.10 -4.03
C LEU A 236 -22.20 -35.11 -2.70
N GLY A 237 -21.91 -34.14 -1.83
CA GLY A 237 -22.66 -33.95 -0.60
C GLY A 237 -21.83 -33.35 0.52
N LYS A 238 -22.50 -33.18 1.65
CA LYS A 238 -21.95 -32.80 2.94
C LYS A 238 -22.28 -33.90 3.93
N TYR A 239 -21.30 -34.29 4.73
CA TYR A 239 -21.34 -35.44 5.62
C TYR A 239 -20.76 -35.06 6.98
N ASP A 240 -21.19 -35.74 8.03
CA ASP A 240 -20.64 -35.51 9.37
C ASP A 240 -19.28 -36.23 9.55
N ASN A 241 -19.05 -37.29 8.77
CA ASN A 241 -17.90 -38.18 8.87
C ASN A 241 -17.08 -38.14 7.58
N ILE A 242 -15.74 -38.22 7.72
CA ILE A 242 -14.83 -38.28 6.57
C ILE A 242 -15.06 -39.55 5.74
N THR A 243 -15.44 -40.65 6.39
CA THR A 243 -15.68 -41.95 5.76
C THR A 243 -16.83 -41.89 4.76
N ASP A 244 -17.92 -41.19 5.11
CA ASP A 244 -19.10 -41.10 4.25
C ASP A 244 -18.84 -40.17 3.06
N ALA A 245 -18.11 -39.07 3.31
CA ALA A 245 -17.61 -38.22 2.23
C ALA A 245 -16.65 -38.96 1.28
N ALA A 246 -15.78 -39.81 1.83
CA ALA A 246 -14.87 -40.65 1.05
C ALA A 246 -15.62 -41.68 0.21
N LYS A 247 -16.64 -42.32 0.79
CA LYS A 247 -17.50 -43.29 0.10
C LYS A 247 -18.24 -42.62 -1.06
N ALA A 248 -18.88 -41.47 -0.83
CA ALA A 248 -19.56 -40.72 -1.88
C ALA A 248 -18.61 -40.29 -3.01
N ARG A 249 -17.38 -39.90 -2.66
CA ARG A 249 -16.31 -39.61 -3.63
C ARG A 249 -15.97 -40.85 -4.47
N TRP A 250 -15.75 -41.99 -3.83
CA TRP A 250 -15.42 -43.25 -4.51
C TRP A 250 -16.54 -43.72 -5.44
N GLU A 251 -17.80 -43.68 -4.99
CA GLU A 251 -18.98 -44.03 -5.80
C GLU A 251 -19.08 -43.14 -7.05
N ALA A 252 -18.78 -41.85 -6.93
CA ALA A 252 -18.76 -40.93 -8.06
C ALA A 252 -17.61 -41.24 -9.04
N GLU A 253 -16.43 -41.61 -8.55
CA GLU A 253 -15.30 -42.04 -9.38
C GLU A 253 -15.61 -43.34 -10.13
N GLU A 254 -16.14 -44.35 -9.45
CA GLU A 254 -16.54 -45.62 -10.06
C GLU A 254 -17.61 -45.42 -11.15
N ARG A 255 -18.56 -44.53 -10.91
CA ARG A 255 -19.65 -44.28 -11.86
C ARG A 255 -19.23 -43.44 -13.07
N LEU A 256 -18.39 -42.43 -12.87
CA LEU A 256 -18.11 -41.40 -13.88
C LEU A 256 -16.71 -41.54 -14.48
N VAL A 257 -15.70 -41.76 -13.63
CA VAL A 257 -14.28 -41.71 -14.02
C VAL A 257 -13.81 -43.07 -14.50
N ARG A 258 -14.20 -44.16 -13.84
CA ARG A 258 -13.73 -45.51 -14.18
C ARG A 258 -14.09 -45.93 -15.61
N PRO A 259 -15.33 -45.78 -16.11
CA PRO A 259 -15.65 -46.11 -17.50
C PRO A 259 -14.87 -45.24 -18.50
N PHE A 260 -14.60 -43.98 -18.13
CA PHE A 260 -13.80 -43.08 -18.96
C PHE A 260 -12.34 -43.51 -19.03
N LEU A 261 -11.74 -43.94 -17.92
CA LEU A 261 -10.39 -44.48 -17.91
C LEU A 261 -10.28 -45.79 -18.67
N GLU A 262 -11.24 -46.71 -18.53
CA GLU A 262 -11.29 -47.98 -19.26
C GLU A 262 -11.38 -47.73 -20.79
N ASN A 263 -12.23 -46.80 -21.23
CA ASN A 263 -12.36 -46.44 -22.64
C ASN A 263 -11.14 -45.73 -23.23
N ASN A 264 -10.28 -45.15 -22.40
CA ASN A 264 -9.08 -44.42 -22.82
C ASN A 264 -7.78 -45.11 -22.37
N PHE A 265 -7.88 -46.36 -21.89
CA PHE A 265 -6.79 -47.09 -21.24
C PHE A 265 -5.58 -47.31 -22.17
N TYR A 266 -5.83 -47.52 -23.45
CA TYR A 266 -4.78 -47.69 -24.48
C TYR A 266 -3.91 -46.42 -24.69
N LEU A 267 -4.42 -45.23 -24.35
CA LEU A 267 -3.67 -43.98 -24.42
C LEU A 267 -2.77 -43.80 -23.20
N TYR A 268 -3.19 -44.32 -22.04
CA TYR A 268 -2.42 -44.25 -20.80
C TYR A 268 -1.17 -45.14 -20.83
N ASP A 269 -1.27 -46.35 -21.38
CA ASP A 269 -0.13 -47.29 -21.45
C ASP A 269 0.92 -46.90 -22.51
N ARG A 270 0.53 -46.28 -23.64
CA ARG A 270 1.48 -45.85 -24.70
C ARG A 270 2.42 -44.72 -24.26
N GLU A 271 2.08 -43.97 -23.22
CA GLU A 271 2.87 -42.80 -22.78
C GLU A 271 3.84 -43.12 -21.63
N LYS A 272 3.64 -44.22 -20.90
CA LYS A 272 4.63 -44.71 -19.91
C LYS A 272 5.97 -45.10 -20.55
N ASP A 273 5.95 -45.56 -21.80
CA ASP A 273 7.13 -46.05 -22.50
C ASP A 273 7.88 -44.98 -23.32
N LYS A 274 7.31 -43.79 -23.54
CA LYS A 274 7.96 -42.70 -24.31
C LYS A 274 8.99 -41.90 -23.53
N HIS A 275 9.10 -42.12 -22.22
CA HIS A 275 9.90 -41.28 -21.31
C HIS A 275 10.77 -42.09 -20.33
N LYS A 276 11.14 -43.33 -20.70
CA LYS A 276 12.33 -43.99 -20.15
C LYS A 276 13.58 -43.51 -20.86
#